data_AF-K1TWB1-F1
#
_entry.id   AF-K1TWB1-F1
#
_cell.length_a   1.000
_cell.length_b   1.000
_cell.length_c   1.000
_cell.angle_alpha   90.00
_cell.angle_beta   90.00
_cell.angle_gamma   90.00
#
_symmetry.space_group_name_H-M   'P 1'
#
loop_
_entity.id
_entity.type
_entity.pdbx_description
1 polymer ?
#
loop_
_entity_poly.entity_id
_entity_poly.type
_entity_poly.pdbx_seq_one_letter_code
_entity_poly.pdbx_strand_id
1 'polypeptide(L)' 'MNLKCEIYRDSMQNYKKYAIPRAQLVIADVPYNVGNNFYGSNPMWYTGGDNKNGESKLAGKAAFNSDFNFNLY' A
#
# COMPACT_ATOMS: atom_id res chain seq x y z
N MET A 1 9.26 34.44 2.17
CA MET A 1 8.19 33.49 1.79
C MET A 1 8.45 32.21 2.56
N ASN A 2 7.51 31.74 3.38
CA ASN A 2 7.62 30.42 4.01
C ASN A 2 6.95 29.38 3.12
N LEU A 3 7.64 28.28 2.84
CA LEU A 3 7.05 27.13 2.17
C LEU A 3 6.07 26.45 3.12
N LYS A 4 4.84 26.21 2.66
CA LYS A 4 3.83 25.46 3.42
C LYS A 4 4.10 23.96 3.24
N CYS A 5 4.42 23.26 4.32
CA CYS A 5 4.55 21.80 4.33
C CYS A 5 3.44 21.20 5.18
N GLU A 6 2.61 20.34 4.58
CA GLU A 6 1.49 19.68 5.23
C GLU A 6 1.58 18.16 5.01
N ILE A 7 1.23 17.40 6.05
CA ILE A 7 1.23 15.94 6.00
C ILE A 7 -0.23 15.47 5.97
N TYR A 8 -0.57 14.71 4.95
CA TYR A 8 -1.87 14.07 4.82
C TYR A 8 -1.72 12.56 4.94
N ARG A 9 -2.62 11.92 5.68
CA ARG A 9 -2.73 10.45 5.69
C ARG A 9 -3.48 10.00 4.45
N ASP A 10 -2.76 9.94 3.33
CA ASP A 10 -3.30 9.59 2.02
C ASP A 10 -2.61 8.35 1.44
N SER A 11 -3.39 7.44 0.86
CA SER A 11 -2.93 6.30 0.06
C SER A 11 -2.78 6.67 -1.42
N MET A 12 -2.46 7.93 -1.72
CA MET A 12 -2.40 8.52 -3.07
C MET A 12 -3.74 8.53 -3.84
N GLN A 13 -4.87 8.30 -3.17
CA GLN A 13 -6.21 8.28 -3.79
C GLN A 13 -7.22 9.20 -3.10
N ASN A 14 -6.90 9.69 -1.90
CA ASN A 14 -7.78 10.55 -1.11
C ASN A 14 -7.72 12.02 -1.51
N TYR A 15 -6.95 12.42 -2.54
CA TYR A 15 -7.06 13.76 -3.12
C TYR A 15 -8.51 14.10 -3.48
N LYS A 16 -9.28 13.10 -3.95
CA LYS A 16 -10.72 13.21 -4.25
C LYS A 16 -11.56 13.47 -3.00
N LYS A 17 -11.17 12.91 -1.84
CA LYS A 17 -11.88 13.03 -0.56
C LYS A 17 -11.57 14.35 0.16
N TYR A 18 -10.33 14.81 0.07
CA TYR A 18 -9.86 16.00 0.80
C TYR A 18 -9.80 17.27 -0.06
N ALA A 19 -10.28 17.20 -1.31
CA ALA A 19 -10.20 18.29 -2.29
C ALA A 19 -8.79 18.89 -2.40
N ILE A 20 -7.77 18.05 -2.26
CA ILE A 20 -6.37 18.49 -2.35
C ILE A 20 -6.11 18.91 -3.80
N PRO A 21 -5.62 20.13 -4.05
CA PRO A 21 -5.25 20.57 -5.39
C PRO A 21 -4.28 19.57 -6.03
N ARG A 22 -4.45 19.31 -7.33
CA ARG A 22 -3.52 18.42 -8.05
C ARG A 22 -2.12 18.99 -7.98
N ALA A 23 -1.17 18.15 -7.58
CA ALA A 23 0.24 18.53 -7.57
C ALA A 23 0.76 18.68 -9.00
N GLN A 24 1.69 19.63 -9.20
CA GLN A 24 2.43 19.76 -10.45
C GLN A 24 3.49 18.66 -10.60
N LEU A 25 4.01 18.16 -9.48
CA LEU A 25 4.98 17.07 -9.41
C LEU A 25 4.65 16.21 -8.19
N VAL A 26 4.63 14.88 -8.38
CA VAL A 26 4.55 13.90 -7.30
C VAL A 26 5.84 13.10 -7.31
N ILE A 27 6.53 13.05 -6.17
CA ILE A 27 7.68 12.17 -5.95
C ILE A 27 7.20 11.11 -4.96
N ALA A 28 7.29 9.84 -5.35
CA ALA A 28 6.86 8.73 -4.50
C ALA A 28 7.88 7.59 -4.58
N ASP A 29 8.23 7.06 -3.41
CA ASP A 29 8.98 5.81 -3.26
C ASP A 29 7.97 4.71 -2.92
N VAL A 30 7.41 4.10 -3.96
CA VAL A 30 6.31 3.13 -3.81
C VAL A 30 6.86 1.73 -3.55
N PRO A 31 6.17 0.90 -2.74
CA PRO A 31 6.56 -0.49 -2.57
C PRO A 31 6.58 -1.24 -3.89
N TYR A 32 7.43 -2.25 -4.00
CA TYR A 32 7.44 -3.15 -5.16
C TYR A 32 6.07 -3.81 -5.35
N ASN A 33 5.66 -3.94 -6.62
CA ASN A 33 4.47 -4.67 -7.01
C ASN A 33 4.71 -6.18 -6.82
N VAL A 34 4.38 -6.68 -5.63
CA VAL A 34 4.56 -8.09 -5.24
C VAL A 34 3.26 -8.90 -5.33
N GLY A 35 2.14 -8.28 -5.75
CA GLY A 35 0.86 -8.97 -5.97
C GLY A 35 0.38 -9.74 -4.74
N ASN A 36 0.42 -11.07 -4.80
CA ASN A 36 -0.01 -11.93 -3.69
C ASN A 36 1.16 -12.37 -2.78
N ASN A 37 2.41 -11.99 -3.10
CA ASN A 37 3.61 -12.47 -2.45
C ASN A 37 4.04 -11.61 -1.25
N PHE A 38 3.09 -11.32 -0.36
CA PHE A 38 3.32 -10.51 0.84
C PHE A 38 3.88 -11.27 2.03
N TYR A 39 4.30 -12.53 1.85
CA TYR A 39 4.67 -13.49 2.91
C TYR A 39 5.64 -12.97 3.99
N GLY A 40 6.48 -11.97 3.70
CA GLY A 40 7.40 -11.35 4.67
C GLY A 40 6.83 -10.16 5.47
N SER A 41 5.61 -9.70 5.19
CA SER A 41 5.07 -8.47 5.78
C SER A 41 4.24 -8.69 7.05
N ASN A 42 3.74 -9.91 7.29
CA ASN A 42 2.83 -10.19 8.39
C ASN A 42 2.84 -11.66 8.83
N PRO A 43 2.93 -11.98 10.14
CA PRO A 43 2.82 -13.38 10.60
C PRO A 43 1.48 -14.03 10.27
N MET A 44 0.40 -13.26 10.09
CA MET A 44 -0.92 -13.78 9.74
C MET A 44 -0.97 -14.52 8.39
N TRP A 45 0.05 -14.37 7.54
CA TRP A 45 0.17 -15.19 6.32
C TRP A 45 0.36 -16.68 6.64
N TYR A 46 0.76 -17.01 7.87
CA TYR A 46 1.03 -18.37 8.28
C TYR A 46 0.08 -18.83 9.37
N THR A 47 -0.23 -20.13 9.37
CA THR A 47 -1.13 -20.71 10.37
C THR A 47 -0.51 -20.61 11.76
N GLY A 48 -1.17 -19.89 12.67
CA GLY A 48 -0.62 -19.64 14.02
C GLY A 48 0.60 -18.73 14.05
N GLY A 49 0.90 -17.99 12.96
CA GLY A 49 1.99 -17.01 12.94
C GLY A 49 3.37 -17.58 12.60
N ASP A 50 3.50 -18.89 12.38
CA ASP A 50 4.77 -19.56 12.10
C ASP A 50 4.75 -20.21 10.72
N ASN A 51 5.73 -19.88 9.88
CA ASN A 51 5.84 -20.40 8.52
C ASN A 51 6.01 -21.93 8.47
N LYS A 52 6.49 -22.55 9.55
CA LYS A 52 6.60 -24.01 9.68
C LYS A 52 5.23 -24.70 9.69
N ASN A 53 4.17 -23.97 10.05
CA ASN A 53 2.80 -24.49 10.08
C ASN A 53 2.08 -24.34 8.72
N GLY A 54 2.78 -23.83 7.70
CA GLY A 54 2.23 -23.58 6.37
C GLY A 54 1.40 -22.30 6.27
N GLU A 55 0.88 -22.07 5.08
CA GLU A 55 0.11 -20.88 4.72
C GLU A 55 -1.27 -20.84 5.41
N SER A 56 -1.71 -19.64 5.77
CA SER A 56 -3.05 -19.39 6.32
C SER A 56 -4.06 -19.13 5.20
N LYS A 57 -5.35 -19.06 5.55
CA LYS A 57 -6.43 -18.63 4.62
C LYS A 57 -6.27 -17.20 4.06
N LEU A 58 -5.35 -16.42 4.61
CA LEU A 58 -5.04 -15.05 4.17
C LEU A 58 -3.89 -15.05 3.16
N ALA A 59 -3.03 -16.06 3.16
CA ALA A 59 -1.94 -16.19 2.20
C ALA A 59 -2.43 -16.20 0.75
N GLY A 60 -1.55 -15.78 -0.17
CA GLY A 60 -1.84 -15.77 -1.60
C GLY A 60 -2.92 -14.76 -2.01
N LYS A 61 -3.29 -13.81 -1.13
CA LYS A 61 -4.24 -12.75 -1.41
C LYS A 61 -3.55 -11.40 -1.48
N ALA A 62 -4.02 -10.54 -2.37
CA ALA A 62 -3.61 -9.15 -2.43
C ALA A 62 -4.04 -8.43 -1.14
N ALA A 63 -3.15 -7.59 -0.63
CA ALA A 63 -3.39 -6.75 0.54
C ALA A 63 -4.14 -5.46 0.15
N PHE A 64 -3.90 -4.97 -1.06
CA PHE A 64 -4.48 -3.76 -1.61
C PHE A 64 -5.10 -4.03 -2.99
N ASN A 65 -6.17 -3.30 -3.32
CA ASN A 65 -6.82 -3.42 -4.63
C ASN A 65 -5.90 -3.05 -5.81
N SER A 66 -4.86 -2.26 -5.55
CA SER A 66 -3.86 -1.83 -6.53
C SER A 66 -2.59 -2.69 -6.53
N ASP A 67 -2.56 -3.82 -5.82
CA ASP A 67 -1.36 -4.65 -5.73
C ASP A 67 -0.95 -5.29 -7.04
N PHE A 68 -1.85 -5.41 -8.02
CA PHE A 68 -1.53 -5.95 -9.33
C PHE A 68 -1.18 -4.86 -10.34
N ASN A 69 -1.81 -3.68 -10.20
CA ASN A 69 -1.62 -2.54 -11.08
C ASN A 69 -1.49 -1.28 -10.24
N PHE A 70 -0.30 -0.68 -10.26
CA PHE A 70 -0.10 0.62 -9.64
C PHE A 70 -0.82 1.70 -10.47
N ASN A 71 -2.05 2.02 -10.07
CA ASN A 71 -2.91 2.97 -10.77
C ASN A 71 -2.92 4.31 -10.02
N LEU A 72 -2.27 5.31 -10.59
CA LEU A 72 -2.30 6.71 -10.15
C LEU A 72 -3.46 7.46 -10.83
N TYR A 73 -4.73 7.07 -10.64
CA TYR A 73 -5.87 7.77 -11.28
C TYR A 73 -7.14 7.88 -10.40
#